data_AF-A0AAW7T360-F1
#
_entry.id   AF-A0AAW7T360-F1
#
_cell.length_a   1.000
_cell.length_b   1.000
_cell.length_c   1.000
_cell.angle_alpha   90.00
_cell.angle_beta   90.00
_cell.angle_gamma   90.00
#
_symmetry.space_group_name_H-M   'P 1'
#
loop_
_entity.id
_entity.type
_entity.pdbx_description
1 polymer ?
#
loop_
_entity_poly.entity_id
_entity_poly.type
_entity_poly.pdbx_seq_one_letter_code
_entity_poly.pdbx_strand_id
1 'polypeptide(L)'
;MNNNRHRNMWSGRHAALAAIACITLGPVGAHAQQQDAVPDASVVGRSTRDWLTLQAQNRAAAPTQPLLGDVASLVYQRYLDSFKNKIPESMSTQLGASGGMSGSGQGAQ
;
A
#
# COMPACT_ATOMS: atom_id res chain seq x y z
N MET A 1 27.34 28.47 42.21
CA MET A 1 28.24 29.14 41.25
C MET A 1 29.26 28.12 40.75
N ASN A 2 29.12 27.64 39.51
CA ASN A 2 30.22 27.10 38.69
C ASN A 2 29.74 26.99 37.24
N ASN A 3 29.84 28.11 36.55
CA ASN A 3 29.70 28.24 35.11
C ASN A 3 31.06 27.94 34.46
N ASN A 4 31.06 27.48 33.19
CA ASN A 4 32.17 27.28 32.23
C ASN A 4 32.31 25.80 31.81
N ARG A 5 32.28 25.41 30.53
CA ARG A 5 32.56 26.17 29.30
C ARG A 5 31.89 25.42 28.14
N HIS A 6 31.01 26.11 27.43
CA HIS A 6 30.65 25.78 26.06
C HIS A 6 31.86 26.08 25.15
N ARG A 7 31.86 25.46 23.96
CA ARG A 7 32.77 25.68 22.81
C ARG A 7 33.97 24.72 22.78
N ASN A 8 33.91 23.73 21.88
CA ASN A 8 34.60 23.86 20.60
C ASN A 8 34.16 22.79 19.58
N MET A 9 33.56 23.31 18.49
CA MET A 9 33.88 23.00 17.10
C MET A 9 33.65 21.53 16.66
N TRP A 10 32.50 21.22 16.07
CA TRP A 10 32.33 21.23 14.59
C TRP A 10 33.66 21.24 13.84
N SER A 11 34.22 20.05 13.59
CA SER A 11 35.08 19.72 12.46
C SER A 11 35.36 18.22 12.48
N GLY A 12 35.01 17.51 11.40
CA GLY A 12 35.31 16.08 11.29
C GLY A 12 34.25 15.22 10.61
N ARG A 13 33.39 15.79 9.75
CA ARG A 13 32.79 14.97 8.68
C ARG A 13 33.96 14.57 7.78
N HIS A 14 34.09 13.27 7.50
CA HIS A 14 35.08 12.65 6.62
C HIS A 14 36.47 12.38 7.24
N ALA A 15 36.55 11.36 8.09
CA ALA A 15 37.78 10.60 8.24
C ALA A 15 37.44 9.11 8.44
N ALA A 16 38.08 8.28 7.63
CA ALA A 16 38.22 6.82 7.76
C ALA A 16 37.04 5.92 7.33
N LEU A 17 36.74 5.95 6.03
CA LEU A 17 36.35 4.75 5.27
C LEU A 17 37.58 3.84 5.07
N ALA A 18 38.01 3.09 6.09
CA ALA A 18 38.95 1.99 5.87
C ALA A 18 38.97 0.98 7.02
N ALA A 19 38.87 -0.30 6.64
CA ALA A 19 39.31 -1.49 7.36
C ALA A 19 38.44 -2.04 8.51
N ILE A 20 37.40 -2.81 8.15
CA ILE A 20 37.17 -4.13 8.77
C ILE A 20 36.88 -5.12 7.64
N ALA A 21 37.96 -5.61 7.03
CA ALA A 21 37.95 -6.76 6.13
C ALA A 21 38.06 -8.05 6.96
N CYS A 22 37.26 -9.05 6.59
CA CYS A 22 37.36 -10.46 6.97
C CYS A 22 37.21 -10.85 8.45
N ILE A 23 35.97 -11.16 8.86
CA ILE A 23 35.73 -12.38 9.66
C ILE A 23 34.84 -13.30 8.83
N THR A 24 35.45 -14.43 8.48
CA THR A 24 34.94 -15.59 7.78
C THR A 24 34.07 -16.47 8.68
N LEU A 25 33.05 -17.10 8.08
CA LEU A 25 32.27 -18.25 8.58
C LEU A 25 31.37 -18.01 9.81
N GLY A 26 30.19 -17.43 9.59
CA GLY A 26 28.99 -17.79 10.35
C GLY A 26 28.21 -18.85 9.55
N PRO A 27 27.61 -19.88 10.17
CA PRO A 27 26.84 -20.85 9.42
C PRO A 27 25.75 -20.06 8.71
N VAL A 28 25.65 -20.22 7.40
CA VAL A 28 24.40 -19.97 6.70
C VAL A 28 23.40 -20.79 7.48
N GLY A 29 22.63 -20.13 8.35
CA GLY A 29 21.54 -20.75 9.08
C GLY A 29 20.79 -21.48 7.99
N ALA A 30 20.76 -22.81 8.11
CA ALA A 30 20.14 -23.66 7.14
C ALA A 30 18.79 -23.02 6.85
N HIS A 31 18.65 -22.42 5.66
CA HIS A 31 17.36 -22.36 5.04
C HIS A 31 17.00 -23.83 5.00
N ALA A 32 16.21 -24.26 5.99
CA ALA A 32 15.66 -25.59 6.04
C ALA A 32 15.20 -25.82 4.62
N GLN A 33 15.89 -26.76 3.97
CA GLN A 33 15.67 -27.12 2.59
C GLN A 33 14.17 -27.24 2.49
N GLN A 34 13.51 -26.24 1.88
CA GLN A 34 12.08 -26.30 1.66
C GLN A 34 12.00 -27.33 0.55
N GLN A 35 12.00 -28.58 0.99
CA GLN A 35 11.81 -29.72 0.16
C GLN A 35 10.52 -29.40 -0.55
N ASP A 36 10.60 -29.24 -1.87
CA ASP A 36 9.49 -29.39 -2.79
C ASP A 36 9.01 -30.86 -2.71
N ALA A 37 8.66 -31.30 -1.51
CA ALA A 37 7.80 -32.42 -1.30
C ALA A 37 6.46 -31.97 -1.88
N VAL A 38 6.02 -32.66 -2.93
CA VAL A 38 4.65 -32.56 -3.41
C VAL A 38 3.76 -32.63 -2.17
N PRO A 39 2.99 -31.57 -1.84
CA PRO A 39 2.24 -31.54 -0.61
C PRO A 39 1.32 -32.76 -0.62
N ASP A 40 1.40 -33.58 0.42
CA ASP A 40 0.47 -34.69 0.60
C ASP A 40 -0.95 -34.13 0.43
N ALA A 41 -1.77 -34.81 -0.39
CA ALA A 41 -3.13 -34.38 -0.68
C ALA A 41 -3.95 -34.15 0.61
N SER A 42 -3.56 -34.84 1.70
CA SER A 42 -4.09 -34.63 3.05
C SER A 42 -3.90 -33.20 3.60
N VAL A 43 -2.79 -32.54 3.26
CA VAL A 43 -2.44 -31.17 3.68
C VAL A 43 -3.31 -30.15 2.96
N VAL A 44 -3.56 -30.35 1.66
CA VAL A 44 -4.44 -29.47 0.88
C VAL A 44 -5.88 -29.53 1.42
N GLY A 45 -6.38 -30.72 1.75
CA GLY A 45 -7.72 -30.90 2.30
C GLY A 45 -7.90 -30.26 3.68
N ARG A 46 -6.90 -30.36 4.56
CA ARG A 46 -6.92 -29.70 5.87
C ARG A 46 -6.83 -28.19 5.72
N SER A 47 -5.84 -27.69 4.98
CA SER A 47 -5.64 -26.26 4.72
C SER A 47 -6.90 -25.62 4.14
N THR A 48 -7.54 -26.28 3.16
CA THR A 48 -8.81 -25.81 2.57
C THR A 48 -9.91 -25.68 3.62
N ARG A 49 -10.09 -26.68 4.49
CA ARG A 49 -11.10 -26.61 5.56
C ARG A 49 -10.80 -25.50 6.56
N ASP A 50 -9.54 -25.26 6.89
CA ASP A 50 -9.14 -24.20 7.80
C ASP A 50 -9.43 -22.81 7.20
N TRP A 51 -9.12 -22.60 5.92
CA TRP A 51 -9.45 -21.37 5.20
C TRP A 51 -10.95 -21.13 5.08
N LEU A 52 -11.73 -22.16 4.73
CA LEU A 52 -13.18 -22.05 4.67
C LEU A 52 -13.80 -21.75 6.04
N THR A 53 -13.27 -22.38 7.09
CA THR A 53 -13.70 -22.10 8.47
C THR A 53 -13.39 -20.66 8.86
N LEU A 54 -12.21 -20.14 8.53
CA LEU A 54 -11.81 -18.76 8.77
C LEU A 54 -12.72 -17.76 8.04
N GLN A 55 -13.04 -18.03 6.76
CA GLN A 55 -13.97 -17.21 5.98
C GLN A 55 -15.39 -17.26 6.55
N ALA A 56 -15.91 -18.45 6.85
CA ALA A 56 -17.25 -18.63 7.39
C ALA A 56 -17.44 -17.97 8.76
N GLN A 57 -16.40 -17.97 9.60
CA GLN A 57 -16.41 -17.29 10.89
C GLN A 57 -16.23 -15.77 10.78
N ASN A 58 -15.89 -15.26 9.60
CA ASN A 58 -15.62 -13.85 9.35
C ASN A 58 -14.55 -13.26 10.29
N ARG A 59 -13.67 -14.10 10.85
CA ARG A 59 -12.68 -13.74 11.88
C ARG A 59 -11.59 -12.79 11.37
N ALA A 60 -11.37 -12.78 10.06
CA ALA A 60 -10.38 -11.95 9.39
C ALA A 60 -11.00 -10.77 8.63
N ALA A 61 -12.28 -10.46 8.85
CA ALA A 61 -12.88 -9.27 8.25
C ALA A 61 -12.27 -7.99 8.82
N ALA A 62 -12.10 -7.01 7.94
CA ALA A 62 -11.79 -5.65 8.36
C ALA A 62 -12.94 -5.09 9.20
N PRO A 63 -12.65 -4.12 10.11
CA PRO A 63 -13.69 -3.38 10.80
C PRO A 63 -14.68 -2.74 9.82
N THR A 64 -15.93 -2.60 10.24
CA THR A 64 -16.93 -1.86 9.48
C THR A 64 -16.50 -0.41 9.33
N GLN A 65 -16.55 0.12 8.10
CA GLN A 65 -16.30 1.53 7.81
C GLN A 65 -17.63 2.20 7.50
N PRO A 66 -18.31 2.82 8.49
CA PRO A 66 -19.59 3.46 8.27
C PRO A 66 -19.42 4.70 7.39
N LEU A 67 -20.34 4.87 6.44
CA LEU A 67 -20.45 6.09 5.65
C LEU A 67 -21.18 7.15 6.47
N LEU A 68 -20.64 8.37 6.54
CA LEU A 68 -21.30 9.49 7.20
C LEU A 68 -22.64 9.79 6.50
N GLY A 69 -23.70 10.10 7.28
CA GLY A 69 -25.06 10.26 6.76
C GLY A 69 -25.17 11.20 5.55
N ASP A 70 -24.55 12.37 5.63
CA ASP A 70 -24.55 13.35 4.52
C ASP A 70 -23.87 12.80 3.26
N VAL A 71 -22.77 12.06 3.43
CA VAL A 71 -22.07 11.41 2.32
C VAL A 71 -22.92 10.29 1.73
N ALA A 72 -23.63 9.52 2.57
CA ALA A 72 -24.55 8.48 2.12
C ALA A 72 -25.69 9.07 1.27
N SER A 73 -26.28 10.18 1.71
CA SER A 73 -27.30 10.92 0.96
C SER A 73 -26.78 11.40 -0.40
N LEU A 74 -25.58 11.99 -0.44
CA LEU A 74 -24.96 12.46 -1.69
C LEU A 74 -24.64 11.31 -2.65
N VAL A 75 -24.13 10.18 -2.14
CA VAL A 75 -23.85 8.99 -2.96
C VAL A 75 -25.14 8.42 -3.55
N TYR A 76 -26.21 8.35 -2.75
CA TYR A 76 -27.52 7.89 -3.23
C TYR A 76 -28.11 8.83 -4.27
N GLN A 77 -28.03 10.15 -4.05
CA GLN A 77 -28.45 11.14 -5.03
C GLN A 77 -27.69 10.99 -6.35
N ARG A 78 -26.36 10.85 -6.30
CA ARG A 78 -25.54 10.62 -7.50
C ARG A 78 -25.95 9.34 -8.24
N TYR A 79 -26.28 8.28 -7.50
CA TYR A 79 -26.80 7.04 -8.09
C TYR A 79 -28.12 7.31 -8.84
N LEU A 80 -29.08 8.02 -8.23
CA LEU A 80 -30.32 8.40 -8.91
C LEU A 80 -30.07 9.29 -10.13
N ASP A 81 -29.16 10.25 -10.02
CA ASP A 81 -28.80 11.15 -11.12
C ASP A 81 -28.13 10.40 -12.28
N SER A 82 -27.45 9.28 -12.03
CA SER A 82 -26.82 8.48 -13.08
C SER A 82 -27.82 7.97 -14.13
N PHE A 83 -29.06 7.65 -13.71
CA PHE A 83 -30.12 7.17 -14.60
C PHE A 83 -30.73 8.27 -15.46
N LYS A 84 -30.50 9.55 -15.14
CA LYS A 84 -30.98 10.67 -15.96
C LYS A 84 -30.18 10.81 -17.25
N ASN A 85 -28.99 10.21 -17.30
CA ASN A 85 -28.13 10.23 -18.48
C ASN A 85 -28.33 8.93 -19.27
N LYS A 86 -28.52 9.05 -20.58
CA LYS A 86 -28.58 7.87 -21.45
C LYS A 86 -27.21 7.19 -21.49
N ILE A 87 -27.21 5.87 -21.57
CA ILE A 87 -25.99 5.10 -21.85
C ILE A 87 -25.50 5.50 -23.25
N PRO A 88 -24.26 5.95 -23.42
CA PRO A 88 -23.72 6.26 -24.74
C PRO A 88 -23.63 5.02 -25.63
N GLU A 89 -23.91 5.16 -26.92
CA GLU A 89 -23.75 4.09 -27.93
C GLU A 89 -22.29 3.62 -28.06
N SER A 90 -21.33 4.50 -27.75
CA SER A 90 -19.91 4.17 -27.68
C SER A 90 -19.24 4.97 -26.57
N MET A 91 -18.28 4.36 -25.87
CA MET A 91 -17.40 5.04 -24.94
C MET A 91 -16.07 5.32 -25.64
N SER A 92 -15.68 6.59 -25.73
CA SER A 92 -14.29 6.93 -26.07
C SER A 92 -13.42 6.59 -24.85
N THR A 93 -12.45 5.70 -25.03
CA THR A 93 -11.52 5.38 -23.95
C THR A 93 -10.65 6.60 -23.65
N GLN A 94 -10.89 7.25 -22.50
CA GLN A 94 -10.02 8.32 -22.00
C GLN A 94 -8.79 7.78 -21.25
N LEU A 95 -8.37 6.54 -21.51
CA LEU A 95 -7.18 5.95 -20.89
C LEU A 95 -5.84 6.49 -21.46
N GLY A 96 -5.84 7.64 -22.14
CA GLY A 96 -4.63 8.20 -22.77
C GLY A 96 -4.54 9.72 -22.90
N ALA A 97 -5.46 10.52 -22.34
CA ALA A 97 -5.40 11.98 -22.40
C ALA A 97 -4.81 12.58 -21.11
N SER A 98 -3.62 12.13 -20.72
CA SER A 98 -2.76 12.92 -19.82
C SER A 98 -2.18 14.09 -20.63
N GLY A 99 -2.90 15.21 -20.68
CA GLY A 99 -2.42 16.40 -21.37
C GLY A 99 -3.36 17.58 -21.27
N GLY A 100 -3.19 18.39 -20.21
CA GLY A 100 -3.56 19.81 -20.26
C GLY A 100 -4.51 20.29 -19.16
N MET A 101 -3.93 20.68 -18.02
CA MET A 101 -4.46 21.77 -17.20
C MET A 101 -4.10 23.10 -17.87
N SER A 102 -5.10 23.91 -18.24
CA SER A 102 -5.06 25.38 -18.35
C SER A 102 -6.38 25.79 -19.02
N GLY A 103 -7.23 26.68 -18.53
CA GLY A 103 -7.00 27.87 -17.75
C GLY A 103 -8.08 28.85 -18.20
N SER A 104 -8.72 29.50 -17.25
CA SER A 104 -9.69 30.58 -17.40
C SER A 104 -9.37 31.60 -18.50
N GLY A 105 -10.36 31.98 -19.30
CA GLY A 105 -10.23 33.10 -20.24
C GLY A 105 -11.57 33.52 -20.85
N GLN A 106 -12.30 34.36 -20.12
CA GLN A 106 -13.35 35.23 -20.66
C GLN A 106 -12.73 36.21 -21.66
N GLY A 107 -13.48 36.59 -22.71
CA GLY A 107 -13.23 37.87 -23.39
C GLY A 107 -13.33 37.87 -24.90
N ALA A 108 -14.49 38.35 -25.37
CA ALA A 108 -14.65 39.43 -26.34
C ALA A 108 -14.14 39.29 -27.80
N GLN A 109 -15.15 39.49 -28.66
CA GLN A 109 -15.17 40.09 -30.02
C GLN A 109 -15.07 39.12 -31.19
#